data_AF-A0A3L7MWZ9-F1
#
_entry.id   AF-A0A3L7MWZ9-F1
#
_cell.length_a   1.000
_cell.length_b   1.000
_cell.length_c   1.000
_cell.angle_alpha   90.00
_cell.angle_beta   90.00
_cell.angle_gamma   90.00
#
_symmetry.space_group_name_H-M   'P 1'
#
loop_
_entity.id
_entity.type
_entity.pdbx_description
1 polymer ?
#
loop_
_entity_poly.entity_id
_entity_poly.type
_entity_poly.pdbx_seq_one_letter_code
_entity_poly.pdbx_strand_id
1 'polypeptide(L)' 'MTPKKLVIEVMDDAMADILRQKTAFEKLRIAGRMWQSARVFLRGAIRTEHPDWNEDQVNREIAKRISHGVVNDDPR' A
#
# COMPACT_ATOMS: atom_id res chain seq x y z
N MET A 1 16.47 -22.32 -19.11
CA MET A 1 16.18 -21.28 -18.09
C MET A 1 16.54 -21.84 -16.74
N THR A 2 17.57 -21.31 -16.08
CA THR A 2 17.92 -21.68 -14.71
C THR A 2 16.88 -21.05 -13.77
N PRO A 3 16.24 -21.80 -12.86
CA PRO A 3 15.27 -21.22 -11.94
C PRO A 3 15.95 -20.14 -11.08
N LYS A 4 15.38 -18.94 -11.08
CA LYS A 4 15.86 -17.83 -10.27
C LYS A 4 15.57 -18.17 -8.81
N LYS A 5 16.61 -18.26 -7.97
CA LYS A 5 16.46 -18.54 -6.54
C LYS A 5 15.57 -17.46 -5.92
N LEU A 6 14.47 -17.86 -5.29
CA LEU A 6 13.63 -16.95 -4.53
C LEU A 6 14.44 -16.48 -3.31
N VAL A 7 14.71 -15.18 -3.25
CA VAL A 7 15.31 -14.52 -2.08
C VAL A 7 14.19 -13.70 -1.45
N ILE A 8 13.79 -14.06 -0.24
CA ILE A 8 12.87 -13.25 0.57
C ILE A 8 13.76 -12.38 1.45
N GLU A 9 13.68 -11.06 1.27
CA GLU A 9 14.33 -10.13 2.18
C GLU A 9 13.64 -10.19 3.54
N VAL A 10 14.40 -10.51 4.58
CA VAL A 10 13.92 -10.59 5.96
C VAL A 10 14.47 -9.38 6.72
N MET A 11 13.61 -8.74 7.52
CA MET A 11 14.02 -7.64 8.40
C MET A 11 15.06 -8.15 9.40
N ASP A 12 16.12 -7.37 9.62
CA ASP A 12 17.09 -7.65 10.68
C ASP A 12 16.39 -7.69 12.06
N ASP A 13 16.74 -8.67 12.89
CA ASP A 13 16.08 -8.91 14.17
C ASP A 13 16.18 -7.71 15.12
N ALA A 14 17.32 -6.99 15.12
CA ALA A 14 17.49 -5.81 15.96
C ALA A 14 16.56 -4.67 15.51
N MET A 15 16.38 -4.50 14.21
CA MET A 15 15.41 -3.54 13.68
C MET A 15 13.97 -3.96 13.97
N ALA A 16 13.66 -5.25 13.91
CA ALA A 16 12.35 -5.76 14.28
C ALA A 16 12.03 -5.46 15.77
N ASP A 17 13.00 -5.61 16.67
CA ASP A 17 12.85 -5.27 18.09
C ASP A 17 12.64 -3.78 18.32
N ILE A 18 13.38 -2.92 17.61
CA ILE A 18 13.17 -1.45 17.66
C ILE A 18 11.75 -1.07 17.23
N LEU A 19 11.21 -1.75 16.21
CA LEU A 19 9.84 -1.52 15.75
C LEU A 19 8.80 -2.07 16.73
N ARG A 20 9.06 -3.21 17.39
CA ARG A 20 8.18 -3.80 18.42
C ARG A 20 8.00 -2.85 19.60
N GLN A 21 9.06 -2.17 20.02
CA GLN A 21 9.08 -1.22 21.14
C GLN A 21 8.30 0.10 20.89
N LYS A 22 7.88 0.39 19.65
CA LYS A 22 7.08 1.58 19.34
C LYS A 22 5.76 1.57 20.13
N THR A 23 5.39 2.72 20.65
CA THR A 23 4.08 2.93 21.30
C THR A 23 2.94 2.75 20.30
N ALA A 24 1.73 2.52 20.80
CA ALA A 24 0.53 2.43 19.95
C ALA A 24 0.36 3.69 19.07
N PHE A 25 0.58 4.88 19.64
CA PHE A 25 0.50 6.13 18.91
C PHE A 25 1.54 6.25 17.79
N GLU A 26 2.79 5.86 18.04
CA GLU A 26 3.83 5.86 17.00
C GLU A 26 3.53 4.86 15.89
N LYS A 27 3.01 3.67 16.23
CA LYS A 27 2.58 2.67 15.25
C LYS A 27 1.48 3.23 14.35
N LEU A 28 0.46 3.88 14.93
CA LEU A 28 -0.60 4.55 14.17
C LEU A 28 -0.06 5.68 13.29
N ARG A 29 0.88 6.49 13.81
CA ARG A 29 1.53 7.56 13.03
C ARG A 29 2.31 6.98 11.84
N ILE A 30 3.03 5.89 12.03
CA ILE A 30 3.76 5.19 10.95
C ILE A 30 2.76 4.68 9.92
N ALA A 31 1.72 3.96 10.35
CA ALA A 31 0.69 3.43 9.45
C ALA A 31 -0.02 4.55 8.65
N GLY A 32 -0.36 5.67 9.31
CA GLY A 32 -0.96 6.83 8.65
C GLY A 32 -0.07 7.44 7.58
N ARG A 33 1.24 7.55 7.83
CA ARG A 33 2.20 8.01 6.82
C ARG A 33 2.33 7.02 5.66
N MET A 34 2.40 5.72 5.96
CA MET A 34 2.45 4.67 4.93
C MET A 34 1.21 4.72 4.03
N TRP A 35 0.02 4.90 4.62
CA TRP A 35 -1.23 5.06 3.89
C TRP A 35 -1.21 6.29 2.96
N GLN A 36 -0.75 7.45 3.44
CA GLN A 36 -0.60 8.65 2.62
C GLN A 36 0.36 8.42 1.44
N SER A 37 1.51 7.81 1.69
CA SER A 37 2.49 7.47 0.64
C SER A 37 1.90 6.52 -0.40
N ALA A 38 1.22 5.45 0.03
CA ALA A 38 0.58 4.50 -0.86
C ALA A 38 -0.44 5.20 -1.79
N ARG A 39 -1.27 6.11 -1.26
CA ARG A 39 -2.21 6.89 -2.07
C ARG A 39 -1.52 7.75 -3.12
N VAL A 40 -0.38 8.39 -2.80
CA VAL A 40 0.37 9.20 -3.76
C VAL A 40 0.91 8.34 -4.90
N PHE A 41 1.53 7.20 -4.57
CA PHE A 41 2.08 6.30 -5.58
C PHE A 41 1.00 5.70 -6.47
N LEU A 42 -0.09 5.19 -5.88
CA LEU A 42 -1.19 4.61 -6.62
C LEU A 42 -1.87 5.63 -7.53
N ARG A 43 -2.09 6.86 -7.05
CA ARG A 43 -2.67 7.92 -7.89
C ARG A 43 -1.80 8.20 -9.12
N GLY A 44 -0.48 8.26 -8.94
CA GLY A 44 0.46 8.43 -10.06
C GLY A 44 0.36 7.28 -11.06
N ALA A 45 0.50 6.04 -10.57
CA ALA A 45 0.44 4.84 -11.41
C ALA A 45 -0.90 4.72 -12.16
N ILE A 46 -2.02 4.87 -11.46
CA ILE A 46 -3.37 4.75 -12.04
C ILE A 46 -3.61 5.81 -13.11
N ARG A 47 -3.19 7.07 -12.90
CA ARG A 47 -3.34 8.12 -13.92
C ARG A 47 -2.45 7.89 -15.14
N THR A 48 -1.30 7.24 -14.96
CA THR A 48 -0.46 6.83 -16.09
C THR A 48 -1.08 5.66 -16.86
N GLU A 49 -1.69 4.69 -16.15
CA GLU A 49 -2.37 3.53 -16.74
C GLU A 49 -3.70 3.93 -17.42
N HIS A 50 -4.43 4.90 -16.86
CA HIS A 50 -5.77 5.31 -17.26
C HIS A 50 -5.88 6.84 -17.36
N PRO A 51 -5.30 7.46 -18.41
CA PRO A 51 -5.25 8.92 -18.56
C PRO A 51 -6.61 9.58 -18.82
N ASP A 52 -7.60 8.81 -19.26
CA ASP A 52 -8.97 9.23 -19.57
C ASP A 52 -9.92 9.17 -18.36
N TRP A 53 -9.49 8.57 -17.24
CA TRP A 53 -10.33 8.44 -16.06
C TRP A 53 -10.47 9.75 -15.28
N ASN A 54 -11.69 9.98 -14.79
CA ASN A 54 -11.96 11.09 -13.88
C ASN A 54 -11.47 10.79 -12.45
N GLU A 55 -11.47 11.81 -11.60
CA GLU A 55 -10.98 11.70 -10.22
C GLU A 55 -11.74 10.67 -9.37
N ASP A 56 -13.04 10.49 -9.60
CA ASP A 56 -13.84 9.52 -8.84
C ASP A 56 -13.48 8.08 -9.21
N GLN A 57 -13.25 7.81 -10.50
CA GLN A 57 -12.75 6.52 -10.98
C GLN A 57 -11.35 6.21 -10.40
N VAL A 58 -10.45 7.20 -10.41
CA VAL A 58 -9.11 7.06 -9.82
C VAL A 58 -9.20 6.80 -8.31
N ASN A 59 -10.02 7.56 -7.59
CA ASN A 59 -10.17 7.40 -6.14
C ASN A 59 -10.78 6.05 -5.75
N ARG A 60 -11.76 5.55 -6.52
CA ARG A 60 -12.33 4.20 -6.31
C ARG A 60 -11.29 3.12 -6.49
N GLU A 61 -10.49 3.20 -7.55
CA GLU A 61 -9.44 2.21 -7.80
C GLU A 61 -8.33 2.25 -6.74
N ILE A 62 -7.96 3.44 -6.25
CA ILE A 62 -7.06 3.57 -5.08
C ILE A 62 -7.66 2.87 -3.86
N ALA A 63 -8.94 3.12 -3.54
CA ALA A 63 -9.61 2.51 -2.39
C ALA A 63 -9.64 0.98 -2.51
N LYS A 64 -9.96 0.47 -3.70
CA LYS A 64 -9.93 -0.97 -4.02
C LYS A 64 -8.54 -1.57 -3.82
N ARG A 65 -7.48 -0.95 -4.38
CA ARG A 65 -6.10 -1.46 -4.27
C ARG A 65 -5.57 -1.46 -2.83
N ILE A 66 -5.78 -0.38 -2.06
CA ILE A 66 -5.24 -0.34 -0.68
C ILE A 66 -6.07 -1.19 0.28
N SER A 67 -7.37 -1.34 0.05
CA SER A 67 -8.22 -2.23 0.86
C SER A 67 -8.05 -3.72 0.50
N HIS A 68 -7.12 -4.06 -0.40
CA HIS A 68 -6.97 -5.42 -0.94
C HIS A 68 -8.29 -5.99 -1.50
N GLY A 69 -9.11 -5.15 -2.14
CA GLY A 69 -10.39 -5.54 -2.75
C GLY A 69 -11.56 -5.67 -1.78
N VAL A 70 -11.43 -5.22 -0.53
CA VAL A 70 -12.58 -5.14 0.40
C VAL A 70 -13.59 -4.09 -0.07
N VAL A 71 -13.11 -2.99 -0.66
CA VAL A 71 -13.96 -2.03 -1.39
C VAL A 71 -14.19 -2.57 -2.79
N ASN A 72 -15.39 -3.08 -3.05
CA ASN A 72 -15.82 -3.55 -4.37
C ASN A 72 -16.75 -2.52 -5.04
N ASP A 73 -16.89 -2.64 -6.36
CA ASP A 73 -17.82 -1.86 -7.18
C ASP A 73 -19.30 -2.34 -7.02
N ASP A 74 -19.57 -3.28 -6.12
CA ASP A 74 -20.88 -3.90 -5.89
C ASP A 74 -21.69 -3.08 -4.86
N PRO A 75 -22.85 -2.51 -5.23
CA PRO A 75 -23.73 -1.80 -4.30
C PRO A 75 -24.49 -2.83 -3.45
N ARG A 76 -23.97 -3.14 -2.27
CA ARG A 76 -24.74 -3.82 -1.22
C ARG A 76 -25.24 -2.83 -0.18
#